data_AF-Q0AQ31-F1
#
_entry.id   AF-Q0AQ31-F1
#
_cell.length_a   1.000
_cell.length_b   1.000
_cell.length_c   1.000
_cell.angle_alpha   90.00
_cell.angle_beta   90.00
_cell.angle_gamma   90.00
#
_symmetry.space_group_name_H-M   'P 1'
#
loop_
_entity.id
_entity.type
_entity.pdbx_description
1 polymer ?
#
loop_
_entity_poly.entity_id
_entity_poly.type
_entity_poly.pdbx_seq_one_letter_code
_entity_poly.pdbx_strand_id
1 'polypeptide(L)'
;MKRLLRIVWQGLLPVWGLLVLCALAGQWLYFEVLWQPNFSFERRADELGQVMSPSGLLSLRARTVTNGIVRDGETSWSDPVSVLTLVADDTEHPVAYMSVAANDELLPLEQDERLDIAWLDEDRAIVTYCGVRLGSMINAITLRTDPESISSPVRLNVEIEFNRRDGCELAPPPGLMYPGRSGDAILYGQTGTTSSEEDE
;
A
#
# COMPACT_ATOMS: atom_id res chain seq x y z
N MET A 1 28.62 -48.79 48.93
CA MET A 1 28.77 -48.51 47.47
C MET A 1 27.50 -48.77 46.65
N LYS A 2 26.80 -49.91 46.77
CA LYS A 2 25.57 -50.20 45.98
C LYS A 2 24.39 -49.23 46.17
N ARG A 3 24.22 -48.62 47.35
CA ARG A 3 23.15 -47.64 47.62
C ARG A 3 23.41 -46.28 46.94
N LEU A 4 24.66 -45.83 46.93
CA LEU A 4 25.05 -44.56 46.31
C LEU A 4 24.88 -44.61 44.79
N LEU A 5 25.27 -45.72 44.16
CA LEU A 5 25.08 -45.95 42.73
C LEU A 5 23.59 -45.96 42.34
N ARG A 6 22.72 -46.51 43.20
CA ARG A 6 21.27 -46.55 42.95
C ARG A 6 20.64 -45.15 43.05
N ILE A 7 21.08 -44.32 43.98
CA ILE A 7 20.63 -42.92 44.11
C ILE A 7 21.06 -42.10 42.90
N VAL A 8 22.31 -42.26 42.45
CA VAL A 8 22.82 -41.59 41.24
C VAL A 8 22.02 -42.02 40.01
N TRP A 9 21.72 -43.31 39.85
CA TRP A 9 20.93 -43.81 38.72
C TRP A 9 19.46 -43.35 38.76
N GLN A 10 18.85 -43.31 39.96
CA GLN A 10 17.48 -42.84 40.14
C GLN A 10 17.35 -41.32 39.95
N GLY A 11 18.41 -40.55 40.18
CA GLY A 11 18.46 -39.12 39.87
C GLY A 11 18.80 -38.81 38.41
N LEU A 12 19.58 -39.66 37.74
CA LEU A 12 19.95 -39.45 36.33
C LEU A 12 18.75 -39.60 35.39
N LEU A 13 17.90 -40.60 35.63
CA LEU A 13 16.75 -40.93 34.77
C LEU A 13 15.74 -39.76 34.62
N PRO A 14 15.31 -39.08 35.69
CA PRO A 14 14.44 -37.90 35.57
C PRO A 14 15.15 -36.69 34.95
N VAL A 15 16.47 -36.54 35.14
CA VAL A 15 17.24 -35.47 34.49
C VAL A 15 17.30 -35.68 32.97
N TRP A 16 17.55 -36.90 32.51
CA TRP A 16 17.50 -37.23 31.08
C TRP A 16 16.10 -37.08 30.50
N GLY A 17 15.06 -37.50 31.23
CA GLY A 17 13.67 -37.29 30.83
C GLY A 17 13.32 -35.81 30.66
N LEU A 18 13.78 -34.96 31.59
CA LEU A 18 13.59 -33.51 31.51
C LEU A 18 14.33 -32.89 30.32
N LEU A 19 15.58 -33.31 30.05
CA LEU A 19 16.35 -32.83 28.90
C LEU A 19 15.69 -33.20 27.57
N VAL A 20 15.16 -34.41 27.43
CA VAL A 20 14.41 -34.83 26.24
C VAL A 20 13.11 -34.01 26.09
N LEU A 21 12.39 -33.77 27.19
CA LEU A 21 11.20 -32.92 27.18
C LEU A 21 11.51 -31.49 26.77
N CYS A 22 12.59 -30.89 27.31
CA CYS A 22 13.03 -29.56 26.93
C CYS A 22 13.47 -29.49 25.46
N ALA A 23 14.15 -30.53 24.95
CA ALA A 23 14.56 -30.59 23.55
C ALA A 23 13.35 -30.70 22.62
N LEU A 24 12.36 -31.54 22.94
CA LEU A 24 11.13 -31.68 22.15
C LEU A 24 10.26 -30.42 22.22
N ALA A 25 10.13 -29.80 23.39
CA ALA A 25 9.41 -28.53 23.56
C ALA A 25 10.10 -27.39 22.79
N GLY A 26 11.44 -27.32 22.84
CA GLY A 26 12.23 -26.37 22.06
C GLY A 26 12.08 -26.59 20.55
N GLN A 27 12.04 -27.85 20.11
CA GLN A 27 11.84 -28.19 18.70
C GLN A 27 10.42 -27.87 18.23
N TRP A 28 9.40 -28.11 19.06
CA TRP A 28 8.01 -27.71 18.78
C TRP A 28 7.88 -26.20 18.63
N LEU A 29 8.46 -25.44 19.57
CA LEU A 29 8.50 -23.97 19.50
C LEU A 29 9.28 -23.48 18.26
N TYR A 30 10.40 -24.13 17.92
CA TYR A 30 11.18 -23.80 16.72
C TYR A 30 10.40 -24.02 15.43
N PHE A 31 9.64 -25.12 15.33
CA PHE A 31 8.76 -25.39 14.19
C PHE A 31 7.59 -24.40 14.11
N GLU A 32 6.93 -24.06 15.22
CA GLU A 32 5.84 -23.08 15.20
C GLU A 32 6.32 -21.65 14.88
N VAL A 33 7.53 -21.28 15.30
CA VAL A 33 8.12 -19.95 15.03
C VAL A 33 8.66 -19.84 13.60
N LEU A 34 9.12 -20.93 12.98
CA LEU A 34 9.67 -20.93 11.62
C LEU A 34 8.69 -21.34 10.52
N TRP A 35 7.52 -21.87 10.86
CA TRP A 35 6.46 -22.11 9.87
C TRP A 35 5.75 -20.79 9.53
N GLN A 36 6.49 -19.85 8.97
CA GLN A 36 5.87 -18.78 8.21
C GLN A 36 5.41 -19.38 6.88
N PRO A 37 4.12 -19.28 6.53
CA PRO A 37 3.71 -19.70 5.21
C PRO A 37 4.53 -18.90 4.19
N ASN A 38 5.20 -19.59 3.27
CA ASN A 38 5.96 -18.97 2.18
C ASN A 38 4.98 -18.29 1.23
N PHE A 39 4.53 -17.10 1.59
CA PHE A 39 3.84 -16.21 0.69
C PHE A 39 4.63 -14.92 0.51
N SER A 40 4.68 -14.44 -0.72
CA SER A 40 5.16 -13.10 -1.04
C SER A 40 4.10 -12.34 -1.82
N PHE A 41 4.19 -11.01 -1.81
CA PHE A 41 3.29 -10.16 -2.56
C PHE A 41 3.99 -9.68 -3.82
N GLU A 42 3.35 -9.86 -4.97
CA GLU A 42 3.77 -9.27 -6.23
C GLU A 42 2.73 -8.20 -6.60
N ARG A 43 3.18 -7.04 -7.06
CA ARG A 43 2.29 -5.97 -7.52
C ARG A 43 2.64 -5.62 -8.95
N ARG A 44 1.62 -5.56 -9.80
CA ARG A 44 1.70 -5.03 -11.17
C ARG A 44 0.96 -3.71 -11.21
N ALA A 45 1.58 -2.72 -11.84
CA ALA A 45 1.01 -1.40 -12.02
C ALA A 45 1.28 -0.96 -13.46
N ASP A 46 0.22 -0.92 -14.26
CA ASP A 46 0.28 -0.46 -15.64
C ASP A 46 -0.15 1.02 -15.68
N GLU A 47 0.72 1.90 -16.15
CA GLU A 47 0.40 3.32 -16.26
C GLU A 47 -0.44 3.59 -17.51
N LEU A 48 -1.61 4.20 -17.30
CA LEU A 48 -2.57 4.53 -18.35
C LEU A 48 -2.36 5.95 -18.89
N GLY A 49 -1.67 6.80 -18.13
CA GLY A 49 -1.35 8.17 -18.49
C GLY A 49 -1.09 9.04 -17.26
N GLN A 50 -0.55 10.23 -17.50
CA GLN A 50 -0.28 11.19 -16.43
C GLN A 50 -0.47 12.63 -16.89
N VAL A 51 -0.80 13.50 -15.94
CA VAL A 51 -0.89 14.95 -16.14
C VAL A 51 -0.03 15.65 -15.09
N MET A 52 0.95 16.43 -15.56
CA MET A 52 1.88 17.18 -14.72
C MET A 52 1.26 18.49 -14.23
N SER A 53 1.59 18.90 -13.00
CA SER A 53 1.30 20.25 -12.52
C SER A 53 2.09 21.30 -13.31
N PRO A 54 1.67 22.58 -13.30
CA PRO A 54 2.38 23.66 -14.01
C PRO A 54 3.87 23.80 -13.61
N SER A 55 4.21 23.56 -12.35
CA SER A 55 5.59 23.54 -11.82
C SER A 55 6.39 22.33 -12.26
N GLY A 56 5.74 21.27 -12.72
CA GLY A 56 6.37 19.98 -13.03
C GLY A 56 6.76 19.16 -11.78
N LEU A 57 6.48 19.64 -10.57
CA LEU A 57 6.85 18.95 -9.33
C LEU A 57 5.85 17.87 -8.89
N LEU A 58 4.61 17.95 -9.38
CA LEU A 58 3.56 17.01 -9.05
C LEU A 58 3.00 16.39 -10.33
N SER A 59 2.54 15.15 -10.22
CA SER A 59 1.89 14.44 -11.30
C SER A 59 0.70 13.65 -10.78
N LEU A 60 -0.43 13.74 -11.48
CA LEU A 60 -1.56 12.85 -11.28
C LEU A 60 -1.51 11.77 -12.35
N ARG A 61 -1.42 10.52 -11.90
CA ARG A 61 -1.21 9.35 -12.75
C ARG A 61 -2.39 8.40 -12.67
N ALA A 62 -2.98 8.07 -13.81
CA ALA A 62 -3.94 6.99 -13.92
C ALA A 62 -3.18 5.68 -14.08
N ARG A 63 -3.51 4.68 -13.26
CA ARG A 63 -2.84 3.37 -13.26
C ARG A 63 -3.85 2.26 -13.09
N THR A 64 -3.57 1.09 -13.63
CA THR A 64 -4.26 -0.14 -13.27
C THR A 64 -3.35 -0.97 -12.38
N VAL A 65 -3.83 -1.32 -11.18
CA VAL A 65 -3.07 -2.06 -10.18
C VAL A 65 -3.66 -3.44 -10.00
N THR A 66 -2.82 -4.46 -10.10
CA THR A 66 -3.18 -5.85 -9.83
C THR A 66 -2.25 -6.38 -8.76
N ASN A 67 -2.82 -6.84 -7.65
CA ASN A 67 -2.06 -7.43 -6.55
C ASN A 67 -2.10 -8.96 -6.68
N GLY A 68 -0.94 -9.59 -6.56
CA GLY A 68 -0.77 -11.03 -6.58
C GLY A 68 -0.25 -11.54 -5.25
N ILE A 69 -0.76 -12.69 -4.81
CA ILE A 69 -0.17 -13.45 -3.71
C ILE A 69 0.55 -14.64 -4.33
N VAL A 70 1.87 -14.69 -4.19
CA VAL A 70 2.70 -15.82 -4.60
C VAL A 70 2.74 -16.80 -3.45
N ARG A 71 2.31 -18.03 -3.66
CA ARG A 71 2.37 -19.11 -2.67
C ARG A 71 2.80 -20.39 -3.36
N ASP A 72 3.80 -21.07 -2.81
CA ASP A 72 4.29 -22.35 -3.33
C ASP A 72 4.69 -22.32 -4.82
N GLY A 73 5.14 -21.15 -5.31
CA GLY A 73 5.54 -20.92 -6.71
C GLY A 73 4.39 -20.58 -7.66
N GLU A 74 3.15 -20.56 -7.19
CA GLU A 74 1.97 -20.14 -7.94
C GLU A 74 1.51 -18.74 -7.52
N THR A 75 1.16 -17.89 -8.48
CA THR A 75 0.65 -16.54 -8.19
C THR A 75 -0.85 -16.47 -8.42
N SER A 76 -1.60 -16.18 -7.37
CA SER A 76 -3.03 -15.85 -7.45
C SER A 76 -3.19 -14.35 -7.58
N TRP A 77 -3.74 -13.89 -8.71
CA TRP A 77 -3.98 -12.48 -8.99
C TRP A 77 -5.37 -12.05 -8.50
N SER A 78 -5.44 -10.84 -7.95
CA SER A 78 -6.70 -10.12 -7.72
C SER A 78 -7.24 -9.55 -9.03
N ASP A 79 -8.51 -9.14 -9.02
CA ASP A 79 -9.08 -8.35 -10.10
C ASP A 79 -8.32 -7.02 -10.23
N PRO A 80 -8.05 -6.54 -11.46
CA PRO A 80 -7.38 -5.26 -11.67
C PRO A 80 -8.22 -4.11 -11.12
N VAL A 81 -7.57 -3.13 -10.49
CA VAL A 81 -8.22 -1.93 -9.96
C VAL A 81 -7.57 -0.70 -10.56
N SER A 82 -8.35 0.12 -11.27
CA SER A 82 -7.88 1.41 -11.73
C SER A 82 -7.77 2.39 -10.56
N VAL A 83 -6.69 3.16 -10.49
CA VAL A 83 -6.41 4.10 -9.42
C VAL A 83 -5.85 5.40 -10.00
N LEU A 84 -6.25 6.52 -9.43
CA LEU A 84 -5.62 7.80 -9.65
C LEU A 84 -4.63 8.06 -8.53
N THR A 85 -3.41 8.37 -8.89
CA THR A 85 -2.28 8.43 -7.97
C THR A 85 -1.61 9.80 -8.05
N LEU A 86 -1.48 10.48 -6.92
CA LEU A 86 -0.65 11.68 -6.82
C LEU A 86 0.79 11.26 -6.52
N VAL A 87 1.74 11.73 -7.33
CA VAL A 87 3.17 11.45 -7.20
C VAL A 87 3.95 12.76 -7.26
N ALA A 88 4.91 12.94 -6.34
CA ALA A 88 5.87 14.03 -6.39
C ALA A 88 7.11 13.61 -7.20
N ASP A 89 7.66 14.53 -8.00
CA ASP A 89 8.72 14.33 -9.01
C ASP A 89 9.92 13.48 -8.53
N ASP A 90 10.26 13.59 -7.25
CA ASP A 90 11.43 12.99 -6.64
C ASP A 90 11.12 11.78 -5.74
N THR A 91 9.94 11.17 -5.93
CA THR A 91 9.50 9.97 -5.21
C THR A 91 9.00 8.88 -6.16
N GLU A 92 9.55 7.66 -6.01
CA GLU A 92 8.99 6.48 -6.69
C GLU A 92 7.64 6.03 -6.07
N HIS A 93 7.33 6.55 -4.89
CA HIS A 93 6.16 6.17 -4.12
C HIS A 93 5.05 7.22 -4.19
N PRO A 94 3.79 6.77 -4.23
CA PRO A 94 2.65 7.67 -4.30
C PRO A 94 2.46 8.45 -2.99
N VAL A 95 2.06 9.71 -3.09
CA VAL A 95 1.65 10.57 -1.98
C VAL A 95 0.18 10.32 -1.60
N ALA A 96 -0.65 9.95 -2.57
CA ALA A 96 -2.00 9.47 -2.33
C ALA A 96 -2.57 8.71 -3.51
N TYR A 97 -3.65 7.98 -3.25
CA TYR A 97 -4.42 7.32 -4.29
C TYR A 97 -5.93 7.42 -4.04
N MET A 98 -6.67 7.58 -5.13
CA MET A 98 -8.11 7.42 -5.20
C MET A 98 -8.40 6.19 -6.05
N SER A 99 -9.11 5.21 -5.50
CA SER A 99 -9.54 4.07 -6.30
C SER A 99 -10.67 4.48 -7.25
N VAL A 100 -10.55 4.07 -8.50
CA VAL A 100 -11.68 3.85 -9.40
C VAL A 100 -12.06 2.39 -9.21
N ALA A 101 -13.33 2.10 -8.95
CA ALA A 101 -13.71 0.82 -8.40
C ALA A 101 -13.27 -0.39 -9.27
N ALA A 102 -13.07 -1.56 -8.66
CA ALA A 102 -12.46 -2.75 -9.27
C ALA A 102 -13.07 -3.29 -10.59
N ASN A 103 -14.25 -2.80 -11.01
CA ASN A 103 -14.91 -3.22 -12.25
C ASN A 103 -14.95 -2.10 -13.30
N ASP A 104 -14.41 -0.92 -12.97
CA ASP A 104 -14.33 0.25 -13.85
C ASP A 104 -12.90 0.37 -14.39
N GLU A 105 -12.52 -0.56 -15.25
CA GLU A 105 -11.23 -0.47 -15.94
C GLU A 105 -11.19 0.80 -16.79
N LEU A 106 -10.22 1.65 -16.50
CA LEU A 106 -9.92 2.83 -17.29
C LEU A 106 -9.13 2.43 -18.54
N LEU A 107 -9.43 3.11 -19.64
CA LEU A 107 -8.59 3.09 -20.83
C LEU A 107 -7.38 4.02 -20.62
N PRO A 108 -6.36 3.98 -21.51
CA PRO A 108 -5.33 5.00 -21.52
C PRO A 108 -5.94 6.40 -21.45
N LEU A 109 -5.40 7.30 -20.62
CA LEU A 109 -6.04 8.57 -20.25
C LEU A 109 -6.35 9.44 -21.48
N GLU A 110 -5.49 9.40 -22.50
CA GLU A 110 -5.69 10.10 -23.78
C GLU A 110 -6.87 9.56 -24.61
N GLN A 111 -7.35 8.35 -24.30
CA GLN A 111 -8.42 7.64 -25.00
C GLN A 111 -9.69 7.49 -24.14
N ASP A 112 -9.60 7.71 -22.82
CA ASP A 112 -10.73 7.54 -21.92
C ASP A 112 -11.54 8.83 -21.77
N GLU A 113 -12.59 8.97 -22.58
CA GLU A 113 -13.49 10.12 -22.50
C GLU A 113 -14.23 10.23 -21.16
N ARG A 114 -14.22 9.19 -20.31
CA ARG A 114 -14.92 9.19 -19.02
C ARG A 114 -14.16 9.93 -17.94
N LEU A 115 -12.88 10.19 -18.12
CA LEU A 115 -12.03 10.78 -17.10
C LEU A 115 -11.13 11.85 -17.71
N ASP A 116 -11.13 13.02 -17.10
CA ASP A 116 -10.28 14.14 -17.49
C ASP A 116 -9.63 14.75 -16.25
N ILE A 117 -8.40 15.22 -16.38
CA ILE A 117 -7.60 15.75 -15.27
C ILE A 117 -7.02 17.09 -15.71
N ALA A 118 -7.34 18.15 -14.97
CA ALA A 118 -6.83 19.48 -15.23
C ALA A 118 -6.26 20.07 -13.93
N TRP A 119 -5.07 20.66 -14.02
CA TRP A 119 -4.51 21.47 -12.92
C TRP A 119 -5.07 22.89 -13.02
N LEU A 120 -5.61 23.39 -11.91
CA LEU A 120 -6.03 24.78 -11.79
C LEU A 120 -4.86 25.69 -11.41
N ASP A 121 -4.05 25.23 -10.46
CA ASP A 121 -2.88 25.90 -9.92
C ASP A 121 -1.80 24.84 -9.61
N GLU A 122 -0.72 25.24 -8.93
CA GLU A 122 0.41 24.38 -8.63
C GLU A 122 0.08 23.18 -7.74
N ASP A 123 -0.84 23.37 -6.81
CA ASP A 123 -1.24 22.43 -5.77
C ASP A 123 -2.74 22.13 -5.81
N ARG A 124 -3.45 22.55 -6.86
CA ARG A 124 -4.89 22.30 -7.02
C ARG A 124 -5.23 21.70 -8.37
N ALA A 125 -5.91 20.56 -8.35
CA ALA A 125 -6.35 19.84 -9.54
C ALA A 125 -7.85 19.55 -9.50
N ILE A 126 -8.48 19.54 -10.67
CA ILE A 126 -9.83 19.03 -10.88
C ILE A 126 -9.73 17.74 -11.68
N VAL A 127 -10.35 16.69 -11.15
CA VAL A 127 -10.63 15.44 -11.85
C VAL A 127 -12.10 15.47 -12.24
N THR A 128 -12.36 15.59 -13.54
CA THR A 128 -13.71 15.53 -14.10
C THR A 128 -14.02 14.09 -14.52
N TYR A 129 -15.12 13.52 -14.06
CA TYR A 129 -15.45 12.12 -14.32
C TYR A 129 -16.89 11.90 -14.79
N CYS A 130 -17.13 10.85 -15.59
CA CYS A 130 -18.45 10.48 -16.10
C CYS A 130 -18.57 8.96 -16.26
N GLY A 131 -19.65 8.35 -15.75
CA GLY A 131 -19.88 6.91 -15.92
C GLY A 131 -18.87 5.99 -15.25
N VAL A 132 -18.09 6.50 -14.29
CA VAL A 132 -17.15 5.73 -13.47
C VAL A 132 -17.51 5.86 -11.99
N ARG A 133 -17.18 4.84 -11.21
CA ARG A 133 -17.37 4.85 -9.76
C ARG A 133 -16.08 5.17 -9.03
N LEU A 134 -16.09 6.28 -8.30
CA LEU A 134 -15.04 6.61 -7.35
C LEU A 134 -15.21 5.76 -6.08
N GLY A 135 -14.12 5.09 -5.71
CA GLY A 135 -13.97 4.29 -4.50
C GLY A 135 -13.36 5.09 -3.36
N SER A 136 -12.77 4.40 -2.38
CA SER A 136 -12.14 5.05 -1.22
C SER A 136 -10.89 5.83 -1.62
N MET A 137 -10.76 7.02 -1.04
CA MET A 137 -9.50 7.76 -0.99
C MET A 137 -8.60 7.21 0.11
N ILE A 138 -7.33 7.00 -0.19
CA ILE A 138 -6.33 6.64 0.81
C ILE A 138 -5.11 7.53 0.61
N ASN A 139 -4.76 8.24 1.68
CA ASN A 139 -3.55 9.05 1.74
C ASN A 139 -2.36 8.09 1.92
N ALA A 140 -1.39 8.14 1.02
CA ALA A 140 -0.21 7.29 1.06
C ALA A 140 0.93 8.07 1.71
N ILE A 141 1.20 7.75 2.97
CA ILE A 141 2.31 8.36 3.70
C ILE A 141 3.62 7.76 3.16
N THR A 142 4.34 8.52 2.33
CA THR A 142 5.69 8.16 1.91
C THR A 142 6.72 8.89 2.78
N LEU A 143 7.60 8.14 3.46
CA LEU A 143 8.72 8.65 4.25
C LEU A 143 9.81 9.18 3.31
N ARG A 144 10.30 10.42 3.51
CA ARG A 144 11.50 10.94 2.82
C ARG A 144 12.67 11.08 3.78
N THR A 145 13.88 10.96 3.24
CA THR A 145 15.14 10.74 3.97
C THR A 145 15.80 12.02 4.52
N ASP A 146 15.39 13.23 4.10
CA ASP A 146 16.03 14.50 4.49
C ASP A 146 14.99 15.52 5.03
N PRO A 147 15.13 16.06 6.25
CA PRO A 147 14.19 17.03 6.83
C PRO A 147 14.48 18.52 6.55
N GLU A 148 15.64 18.91 5.97
CA GLU A 148 16.04 20.34 5.88
C GLU A 148 15.98 20.96 4.47
N SER A 149 15.73 20.19 3.41
CA SER A 149 15.59 20.76 2.06
C SER A 149 14.28 21.57 1.88
N ILE A 150 14.31 22.65 1.09
CA ILE A 150 13.09 23.32 0.58
C ILE A 150 12.35 22.42 -0.44
N SER A 151 13.04 21.44 -1.02
CA SER A 151 12.45 20.31 -1.75
C SER A 151 12.03 19.14 -0.83
N SER A 152 12.16 19.30 0.49
CA SER A 152 11.77 18.34 1.53
C SER A 152 10.49 18.78 2.23
N PRO A 153 9.73 17.83 2.82
CA PRO A 153 8.28 17.89 2.90
C PRO A 153 7.80 18.91 3.94
N VAL A 154 7.72 20.17 3.51
CA VAL A 154 6.59 21.00 3.88
C VAL A 154 5.35 20.18 3.55
N ARG A 155 4.39 20.13 4.49
CA ARG A 155 3.06 19.55 4.24
C ARG A 155 2.51 20.14 2.94
N LEU A 156 2.61 19.39 1.85
CA LEU A 156 2.05 19.76 0.56
C LEU A 156 0.56 19.46 0.66
N ASN A 157 -0.21 20.49 0.95
CA ASN A 157 -1.66 20.42 0.87
C ASN A 157 -2.02 20.52 -0.61
N VAL A 158 -2.13 19.36 -1.27
CA VAL A 158 -2.63 19.31 -2.64
C VAL A 158 -4.13 19.09 -2.59
N GLU A 159 -4.90 20.01 -3.17
CA GLU A 159 -6.34 19.88 -3.27
C GLU A 159 -6.72 19.21 -4.59
N ILE A 160 -7.45 18.08 -4.50
CA ILE A 160 -7.95 17.38 -5.68
C ILE A 160 -9.48 17.36 -5.60
N GLU A 161 -10.11 18.14 -6.47
CA GLU A 161 -11.56 18.19 -6.60
C GLU A 161 -12.04 17.13 -7.59
N PHE A 162 -13.02 16.33 -7.18
CA PHE A 162 -13.64 15.33 -8.06
C PHE A 162 -15.02 15.81 -8.48
N ASN A 163 -15.15 16.24 -9.72
CA ASN A 163 -16.39 16.78 -10.28
C ASN A 163 -17.00 15.83 -11.31
N ARG A 164 -18.28 15.48 -11.14
CA ARG A 164 -18.99 14.75 -12.19
C ARG A 164 -19.20 15.69 -13.38
N ARG A 165 -18.91 15.24 -14.60
CA ARG A 165 -19.14 16.03 -15.83
C ARG A 165 -20.61 16.44 -15.95
N ASP A 166 -20.82 17.71 -16.29
CA ASP A 166 -22.16 18.23 -16.58
C ASP A 166 -22.80 17.47 -17.74
N GLY A 167 -24.08 17.11 -17.59
CA GLY A 167 -24.81 16.36 -18.61
C GLY A 167 -24.36 14.90 -18.78
N CYS A 168 -23.59 14.34 -17.85
CA CYS A 168 -23.17 12.94 -17.91
C CYS A 168 -24.38 11.98 -17.81
N GLU A 169 -24.82 11.44 -18.95
CA GLU A 169 -25.92 10.46 -19.04
C GLU A 169 -25.47 9.01 -18.73
N LEU A 170 -24.17 8.75 -18.70
CA LEU A 170 -23.62 7.43 -18.36
C LEU A 170 -23.88 7.12 -16.88
N ALA A 171 -24.69 6.09 -16.64
CA ALA A 171 -24.89 5.56 -15.30
C ALA A 171 -23.60 4.85 -14.83
N PRO A 172 -23.10 5.13 -13.61
CA PRO A 172 -22.00 4.35 -13.06
C PRO A 172 -22.44 2.90 -12.85
N PRO A 173 -21.53 1.91 -12.91
CA PRO A 173 -21.88 0.53 -12.64
C PRO A 173 -22.40 0.32 -11.21
N PRO A 174 -23.17 -0.76 -10.96
CA PRO A 174 -23.78 -1.00 -9.66
C PRO A 174 -22.77 -1.19 -8.53
N GLY A 175 -23.03 -0.57 -7.37
CA GLY A 175 -22.42 -0.82 -6.07
C GLY A 175 -22.11 0.47 -5.30
N LEU A 176 -21.26 0.39 -4.26
CA LEU A 176 -21.04 1.49 -3.32
C LEU A 176 -20.20 2.60 -3.94
N MET A 177 -20.79 3.77 -4.16
CA MET A 177 -20.08 5.00 -4.49
C MET A 177 -19.48 5.60 -3.22
N TYR A 178 -18.26 6.13 -3.31
CA TYR A 178 -17.73 6.98 -2.26
C TYR A 178 -18.62 8.22 -2.10
N PRO A 179 -19.14 8.50 -0.89
CA PRO A 179 -19.93 9.70 -0.65
C PRO A 179 -19.00 10.92 -0.55
N GLY A 180 -18.49 11.39 -1.69
CA GLY A 180 -17.73 12.64 -1.73
C GLY A 180 -18.69 13.83 -1.83
N ARG A 181 -18.80 14.63 -0.76
CA ARG A 181 -19.16 16.05 -0.93
C ARG A 181 -17.93 16.77 -1.47
N SER A 182 -18.14 17.79 -2.32
CA SER A 182 -17.14 18.85 -2.51
C SER A 182 -16.60 19.29 -1.16
N GLY A 183 -15.29 19.26 -0.97
CA GLY A 183 -14.68 19.68 0.27
C GLY A 183 -13.30 19.08 0.42
N ASP A 184 -12.30 19.94 0.30
CA ASP A 184 -10.95 19.86 0.85
C ASP A 184 -10.52 18.43 1.21
N ALA A 185 -10.06 17.66 0.22
CA ALA A 185 -9.28 16.48 0.53
C ALA A 185 -7.89 16.92 1.03
N ILE A 186 -7.79 17.23 2.33
CA ILE A 186 -6.52 17.60 2.93
C ILE A 186 -5.67 16.34 3.10
N LEU A 187 -4.61 16.28 2.32
CA LEU A 187 -3.61 15.21 2.35
C LEU A 187 -2.65 15.42 3.53
N TYR A 188 -2.75 14.59 4.56
CA TYR A 188 -1.82 14.59 5.69
C TYR A 188 -0.83 13.42 5.61
N GLY A 189 0.46 13.72 5.50
CA GLY A 189 1.55 12.78 5.74
C GLY A 189 2.24 13.06 7.08
N GLN A 190 2.52 12.01 7.87
CA GLN A 190 3.36 12.08 9.07
C GLN A 190 4.48 11.06 8.96
N THR A 191 5.72 11.48 9.20
CA THR A 191 6.89 10.58 9.20
C THR A 191 7.20 10.10 10.62
N GLY A 192 7.48 8.80 10.77
CA GLY A 192 7.94 8.19 12.01
C GLY A 192 9.44 7.91 11.94
N THR A 193 10.15 8.16 13.03
CA THR A 193 11.57 7.85 13.18
C THR A 193 11.77 6.39 13.57
N THR A 194 12.50 5.64 12.76
CA THR A 194 13.29 4.51 13.29
C THR A 194 14.71 5.02 13.38
N SER A 195 15.12 5.41 14.58
CA SER A 195 16.53 5.65 14.89
C SER A 195 17.26 4.31 14.77
N SER A 196 18.05 4.17 13.72
CA SER A 196 19.21 3.29 13.72
C SER A 196 20.45 4.19 13.70
N GLU A 197 20.69 4.82 14.84
CA GLU A 197 22.06 4.92 15.36
C GLU A 197 22.46 3.53 15.88
N GLU A 198 23.77 3.26 15.90
CA GLU A 198 24.48 2.00 16.20
C GLU A 198 24.64 1.09 14.97
N ASP A 199 25.83 0.76 14.45
CA ASP A 199 27.21 0.99 14.89
C ASP A 199 28.16 0.72 13.69
N GLU A 200 29.25 1.50 13.65
CA GLU A 200 30.53 1.32 12.94
C GLU A 200 30.62 1.36 11.40
#